data_AF-A0A0W8E7E1-F1
#
_entry.id   AF-A0A0W8E7E1-F1
#
_cell.length_a   1.000
_cell.length_b   1.000
_cell.length_c   1.000
_cell.angle_alpha   90.00
_cell.angle_beta   90.00
_cell.angle_gamma   90.00
#
_symmetry.space_group_name_H-M   'P 1'
#
loop_
_entity.id
_entity.type
_entity.pdbx_description
1 polymer ?
#
loop_
_entity_poly.entity_id
_entity_poly.type
_entity_poly.pdbx_seq_one_letter_code
_entity_poly.pdbx_strand_id
1 'polypeptide(L)'
;MNAFDYFVIAILILSAVSGFNKGFLNAVGKIVGLIAGILLAVTYYETLASYLQEYYGLVTALSEVIRSKIPITVLNMESAMLINGMNFDDAAHYLAYLLIIAVSFLAIFLLSSKVIQMLWSGLDSLFSWGWLSSINRMLGMTLEVVKNLIILTIILGLIHPALTLASGMGFYTILLAADTLDKSITASYMLQTYSMLKDLAGIKT
;
A
#
# COMPACT_ATOMS: atom_id res chain seq x y z
N MET A 1 -14.68 -0.28 -31.30
CA MET A 1 -13.63 -0.63 -30.32
C MET A 1 -12.29 -0.32 -30.92
N ASN A 2 -11.44 0.38 -30.19
CA ASN A 2 -10.14 0.85 -30.66
C ASN A 2 -8.98 0.17 -29.90
N ALA A 3 -7.75 0.59 -30.18
CA ALA A 3 -6.55 0.05 -29.56
C ALA A 3 -6.57 0.13 -28.02
N PHE A 4 -7.15 1.20 -27.46
CA PHE A 4 -7.27 1.35 -26.01
C PHE A 4 -8.25 0.34 -25.41
N ASP A 5 -9.40 0.10 -26.06
CA ASP A 5 -10.35 -0.93 -25.62
C ASP A 5 -9.70 -2.32 -25.55
N TYR A 6 -8.92 -2.69 -26.57
CA TYR A 6 -8.20 -3.98 -26.58
C TYR A 6 -7.11 -4.05 -25.51
N PHE A 7 -6.42 -2.95 -25.24
CA PHE A 7 -5.44 -2.86 -24.15
C PHE A 7 -6.09 -3.08 -22.79
N VAL A 8 -7.21 -2.41 -22.51
CA VAL A 8 -7.97 -2.60 -21.26
C VAL A 8 -8.45 -4.05 -21.14
N ILE A 9 -9.03 -4.61 -22.21
CA ILE A 9 -9.50 -6.01 -22.22
C ILE A 9 -8.35 -6.98 -21.93
N ALA A 10 -7.17 -6.77 -22.52
CA ALA A 10 -6.01 -7.60 -22.26
C ALA A 10 -5.62 -7.57 -20.77
N ILE A 11 -5.61 -6.38 -20.15
CA ILE A 11 -5.35 -6.25 -18.71
C ILE A 11 -6.43 -6.96 -17.89
N LEU A 12 -7.70 -6.82 -18.24
CA LEU A 12 -8.80 -7.47 -17.52
C LEU A 12 -8.72 -9.00 -17.61
N ILE A 13 -8.35 -9.55 -18.78
CA ILE A 13 -8.11 -10.98 -18.95
C ILE A 13 -6.94 -11.44 -18.08
N LEU A 14 -5.81 -10.74 -18.11
CA LEU A 14 -4.66 -11.06 -17.27
C LEU A 14 -5.02 -10.99 -15.77
N SER A 15 -5.83 -10.00 -15.40
CA SER A 15 -6.35 -9.83 -14.03
C SER A 15 -7.26 -11.00 -13.64
N ALA A 16 -8.15 -11.42 -14.54
CA ALA A 16 -9.04 -12.54 -14.33
C ALA A 16 -8.28 -13.85 -14.12
N VAL A 17 -7.31 -14.16 -15.00
CA VAL A 17 -6.48 -15.37 -14.87
C VAL A 17 -5.65 -15.33 -13.59
N SER A 18 -5.06 -14.17 -13.27
CA SER A 18 -4.34 -13.95 -12.02
C SER A 18 -5.24 -14.19 -10.79
N GLY A 19 -6.45 -13.63 -10.78
CA GLY A 19 -7.40 -13.78 -9.68
C GLY A 19 -7.91 -15.21 -9.53
N PHE A 20 -8.17 -15.91 -10.63
CA PHE A 20 -8.58 -17.31 -10.65
C PHE A 20 -7.51 -18.24 -10.08
N ASN A 21 -6.24 -17.95 -10.36
CA ASN A 21 -5.11 -18.73 -9.84
C ASN A 21 -4.78 -18.41 -8.38
N LYS A 22 -5.01 -17.17 -7.93
CA LYS A 22 -4.71 -16.74 -6.56
C LYS A 22 -5.79 -17.12 -5.55
N GLY A 23 -7.05 -17.21 -5.96
CA GLY A 23 -8.20 -17.45 -5.09
C GLY A 23 -8.63 -16.22 -4.27
N PHE A 24 -9.91 -16.17 -3.89
CA PHE A 24 -10.48 -15.07 -3.09
C PHE A 24 -9.94 -15.03 -1.66
N LEU A 25 -9.89 -16.17 -0.97
CA LEU A 25 -9.47 -16.24 0.42
C LEU A 25 -8.03 -15.75 0.61
N ASN A 26 -7.13 -16.06 -0.32
CA ASN A 26 -5.77 -15.53 -0.32
C ASN A 26 -5.73 -14.01 -0.55
N ALA A 27 -6.56 -13.48 -1.44
CA ALA A 27 -6.68 -12.04 -1.67
C ALA A 27 -7.19 -11.32 -0.41
N VAL A 28 -8.26 -11.82 0.21
CA VAL A 28 -8.82 -11.32 1.46
C VAL A 28 -7.79 -11.43 2.59
N GLY A 29 -7.12 -12.57 2.71
CA GLY A 29 -6.11 -12.81 3.74
C GLY A 29 -4.93 -11.85 3.67
N LYS A 30 -4.53 -11.41 2.47
CA LYS A 30 -3.55 -10.33 2.30
C LYS A 30 -4.06 -8.99 2.83
N ILE A 31 -5.28 -8.60 2.47
CA ILE A 31 -5.88 -7.35 2.93
C ILE A 31 -6.06 -7.37 4.45
N VAL A 32 -6.68 -8.42 4.98
CA VAL A 32 -6.88 -8.62 6.42
C VAL A 32 -5.54 -8.66 7.15
N GLY A 33 -4.55 -9.37 6.61
CA GLY A 33 -3.21 -9.43 7.19
C GLY A 33 -2.50 -8.07 7.21
N LEU A 34 -2.67 -7.25 6.16
CA LEU A 34 -2.14 -5.88 6.15
C LEU A 34 -2.80 -5.01 7.21
N ILE A 35 -4.14 -5.00 7.26
CA ILE A 35 -4.90 -4.19 8.23
C ILE A 35 -4.56 -4.62 9.66
N ALA A 36 -4.66 -5.92 9.95
CA ALA A 36 -4.37 -6.45 11.28
C ALA A 36 -2.90 -6.26 11.65
N GLY A 37 -1.98 -6.37 10.69
CA GLY A 37 -0.56 -6.13 10.96
C GLY A 37 -0.27 -4.67 11.30
N ILE A 38 -0.94 -3.72 10.64
CA ILE A 38 -0.85 -2.29 11.00
C ILE A 38 -1.41 -2.08 12.41
N LEU A 39 -2.59 -2.62 12.71
CA LEU A 39 -3.19 -2.48 14.04
C LEU A 39 -2.27 -3.01 15.14
N LEU A 40 -1.72 -4.21 14.95
CA LEU A 40 -0.76 -4.81 15.88
C LEU A 40 0.53 -4.00 15.98
N ALA A 41 1.06 -3.52 14.85
CA ALA A 41 2.26 -2.69 14.84
C ALA A 41 2.05 -1.39 15.63
N VAL A 42 0.98 -0.64 15.37
CA VAL A 42 0.64 0.59 16.11
C VAL A 42 0.44 0.31 17.61
N THR A 43 -0.02 -0.88 17.98
CA THR A 43 -0.28 -1.22 19.38
C THR A 43 1.00 -1.61 20.14
N TYR A 44 1.95 -2.29 19.49
CA TYR A 44 3.06 -2.95 20.18
C TYR A 44 4.46 -2.42 19.82
N TYR A 45 4.59 -1.46 18.89
CA TYR A 45 5.90 -0.96 18.46
C TYR A 45 6.73 -0.36 19.60
N GLU A 46 6.10 0.38 20.51
CA GLU A 46 6.79 0.97 21.67
C GLU A 46 7.25 -0.11 22.64
N THR A 47 6.41 -1.11 22.91
CA THR A 47 6.75 -2.24 23.79
C THR A 47 7.97 -2.99 23.28
N LEU A 48 8.03 -3.26 21.97
CA LEU A 48 9.18 -3.92 21.36
C LEU A 48 10.43 -3.04 21.41
N ALA A 49 10.32 -1.74 21.14
CA ALA A 49 11.44 -0.82 21.22
C ALA A 49 12.04 -0.75 22.63
N SER A 50 11.19 -0.67 23.66
CA SER A 50 11.63 -0.71 25.06
C SER A 50 12.26 -2.05 25.44
N TYR A 51 11.70 -3.17 24.99
CA TYR A 51 12.29 -4.50 25.21
C TYR A 51 13.68 -4.63 24.58
N LEU A 52 13.86 -4.12 23.36
CA LEU A 52 15.15 -4.10 22.68
C LEU A 52 16.17 -3.22 23.41
N GLN A 53 15.73 -2.14 24.04
CA GLN A 53 16.61 -1.32 24.86
C GLN A 53 16.97 -1.99 26.18
N GLU A 54 16.00 -2.56 26.90
CA GLU A 54 16.21 -3.17 28.21
C GLU A 54 17.14 -4.40 28.15
N TYR A 55 16.94 -5.27 27.15
CA TYR A 55 17.68 -6.53 27.06
C TYR A 55 18.96 -6.45 26.23
N TYR A 56 18.96 -5.63 25.18
CA TYR A 56 20.07 -5.58 24.21
C TYR A 56 20.76 -4.21 24.16
N GLY A 57 20.22 -3.19 24.82
CA GLY A 57 20.78 -1.83 24.79
C GLY A 57 20.81 -1.21 23.39
N LEU A 58 19.91 -1.62 22.48
CA LEU A 58 20.02 -1.23 21.06
C LEU A 58 19.90 0.27 20.81
N VAL A 59 19.11 0.99 21.61
CA VAL A 59 19.00 2.46 21.48
C VAL A 59 20.34 3.10 21.86
N THR A 60 20.98 2.63 22.94
CA THR A 60 22.30 3.12 23.38
C THR A 60 23.39 2.76 22.37
N ALA A 61 23.43 1.53 21.87
CA ALA A 61 24.41 1.13 20.86
C ALA A 61 24.27 1.97 19.58
N LEU A 62 23.04 2.21 19.13
CA LEU A 62 22.78 3.03 17.94
C LEU A 62 23.10 4.51 18.19
N SER A 63 22.83 5.04 19.40
CA SER A 63 23.15 6.44 19.72
C SER A 63 24.65 6.71 19.71
N GLU A 64 25.47 5.77 20.19
CA GLU A 64 26.94 5.86 20.10
C GLU A 64 27.44 5.88 18.65
N VAL A 65 26.87 5.03 17.79
CA VAL A 65 27.19 5.02 16.36
C VAL A 65 26.82 6.36 15.73
N ILE A 66 25.64 6.90 16.02
CA ILE A 66 25.19 8.20 15.53
C ILE A 66 26.14 9.31 15.98
N ARG A 67 26.49 9.35 17.27
CA ARG A 67 27.44 10.33 17.85
C ARG A 67 28.81 10.26 17.17
N SER A 68 29.28 9.06 16.82
CA SER A 68 30.57 8.88 16.15
C SER A 68 30.61 9.38 14.70
N LYS A 69 29.44 9.53 14.06
CA LYS A 69 29.31 9.89 12.63
C LYS A 69 28.74 11.29 12.40
N ILE A 70 28.04 11.86 13.37
CA ILE A 70 27.36 13.15 13.24
C ILE A 70 27.92 14.12 14.30
N PRO A 71 28.52 15.26 13.90
CA PRO A 71 29.02 16.26 14.85
C PRO A 71 27.85 16.90 15.63
N ILE A 72 27.91 16.77 16.95
CA ILE A 72 26.81 16.96 17.91
C ILE A 72 26.51 18.45 18.18
N THR A 73 27.32 19.38 17.66
CA THR A 73 27.17 20.83 17.88
C THR A 73 25.85 21.42 17.32
N VAL A 74 25.11 20.68 16.50
CA VAL A 74 23.80 21.07 15.94
C VAL A 74 22.62 20.40 16.68
N LEU A 75 22.90 19.56 17.69
CA LEU A 75 21.95 18.63 18.30
C LEU A 75 21.78 18.87 19.82
N ASN A 76 21.94 20.10 20.28
CA ASN A 76 21.62 20.45 21.67
C ASN A 76 20.11 20.56 21.84
N MET A 77 19.50 19.56 22.48
CA MET A 77 18.13 19.69 22.99
C MET A 77 18.18 20.53 24.26
N GLU A 78 17.51 21.69 24.25
CA GLU A 78 17.47 22.63 25.37
C GLU A 78 16.72 22.08 26.60
N SER A 79 15.98 20.98 26.45
CA SER A 79 15.30 20.28 27.55
C SER A 79 15.37 18.77 27.39
N ALA A 80 15.61 18.08 28.52
CA ALA A 80 15.48 16.64 28.60
C ALA A 80 14.02 16.25 28.36
N MET A 81 13.76 15.48 27.30
CA MET A 81 12.43 14.91 27.06
C MET A 81 12.30 13.59 27.81
N LEU A 82 11.17 13.39 28.48
CA LEU A 82 10.78 12.11 29.07
C LEU A 82 9.72 11.47 28.18
N ILE A 83 10.04 10.34 27.56
CA ILE A 83 9.06 9.55 26.80
C ILE A 83 9.11 8.12 27.32
N ASN A 84 7.97 7.63 27.80
CA ASN A 84 7.82 6.26 28.34
C ASN A 84 8.88 5.89 29.39
N GLY A 85 9.25 6.82 30.26
CA GLY A 85 10.22 6.58 31.34
C GLY A 85 11.69 6.56 30.92
N MET A 86 12.00 6.82 29.64
CA MET A 86 13.37 7.05 29.17
C MET A 86 13.70 8.54 29.22
N ASN A 87 14.84 8.86 29.84
CA ASN A 87 15.43 10.19 29.83
C ASN A 87 16.25 10.36 28.56
N PHE A 88 15.92 11.35 27.75
CA PHE A 88 16.70 11.72 26.57
C PHE A 88 17.54 12.95 26.88
N ASP A 89 18.80 12.72 27.23
CA ASP A 89 19.75 13.77 27.60
C ASP A 89 20.39 14.44 26.36
N ASP A 90 20.24 13.84 25.17
CA ASP A 90 20.69 14.43 23.91
C ASP A 90 19.89 13.96 22.69
N ALA A 91 20.02 14.69 21.58
CA ALA A 91 19.28 14.37 20.36
C ALA A 91 19.74 13.07 19.69
N ALA A 92 20.98 12.62 19.92
CA ALA A 92 21.46 11.35 19.37
C ALA A 92 20.73 10.15 19.99
N HIS A 93 20.48 10.17 21.32
CA HIS A 93 19.65 9.16 21.96
C HIS A 93 18.20 9.21 21.49
N TYR A 94 17.63 10.41 21.36
CA TYR A 94 16.26 10.54 20.87
C TYR A 94 16.12 10.04 19.42
N LEU A 95 17.06 10.39 18.55
CA LEU A 95 17.07 9.93 17.17
C LEU A 95 17.23 8.41 17.09
N ALA A 96 18.14 7.83 17.89
CA ALA A 96 18.29 6.39 17.99
C ALA A 96 16.98 5.72 18.42
N TYR A 97 16.28 6.30 19.40
CA TYR A 97 14.99 5.77 19.87
C TYR A 97 13.92 5.81 18.79
N LEU A 98 13.79 6.91 18.05
CA LEU A 98 12.85 7.01 16.92
C LEU A 98 13.15 5.97 15.83
N LEU A 99 14.41 5.73 15.53
CA LEU A 99 14.81 4.72 14.55
C LEU A 99 14.46 3.30 15.04
N ILE A 100 14.73 3.00 16.31
CA ILE A 100 14.37 1.71 16.91
C ILE A 100 12.85 1.52 16.96
N ILE A 101 12.07 2.57 17.27
CA ILE A 101 10.61 2.57 17.14
C ILE A 101 10.18 2.23 15.73
N ALA A 102 10.73 2.92 14.72
CA ALA A 102 10.35 2.71 13.33
C ALA A 102 10.66 1.29 12.86
N VAL A 103 11.84 0.77 13.22
CA VAL A 103 12.24 -0.61 12.95
C VAL A 103 11.33 -1.59 13.67
N SER A 104 10.97 -1.33 14.92
CA SER A 104 10.07 -2.18 15.71
C SER A 104 8.67 -2.23 15.11
N PHE A 105 8.15 -1.07 14.68
CA PHE A 105 6.89 -0.97 13.95
C PHE A 105 6.93 -1.83 12.67
N LEU A 106 7.97 -1.65 11.85
CA LEU A 106 8.12 -2.42 10.60
C LEU A 106 8.26 -3.92 10.87
N ALA A 107 9.04 -4.30 11.89
CA ALA A 107 9.22 -5.69 12.26
C ALA A 107 7.88 -6.34 12.66
N ILE A 108 7.12 -5.70 13.56
CA ILE A 108 5.81 -6.21 13.98
C ILE A 108 4.85 -6.25 12.80
N PHE A 109 4.76 -5.17 12.01
CA PHE A 109 3.89 -5.11 10.84
C PHE A 109 4.17 -6.27 9.88
N LEU A 110 5.42 -6.45 9.47
CA LEU A 110 5.79 -7.50 8.52
C LEU A 110 5.57 -8.90 9.08
N LEU A 111 5.98 -9.14 10.33
CA LEU A 111 5.81 -10.45 10.98
C LEU A 111 4.34 -10.80 11.16
N SER A 112 3.56 -9.89 11.76
CA SER A 112 2.14 -10.12 12.02
C SER A 112 1.33 -10.25 10.73
N SER A 113 1.55 -9.39 9.74
CA SER A 113 0.92 -9.52 8.42
C SER A 113 1.25 -10.86 7.78
N LYS A 114 2.49 -11.33 7.88
CA LYS A 114 2.91 -12.60 7.29
C LYS A 114 2.29 -13.79 8.01
N VAL A 115 2.24 -13.77 9.34
CA VAL A 115 1.61 -14.81 10.16
C VAL A 115 0.12 -14.91 9.84
N ILE A 116 -0.60 -13.79 9.78
CA ILE A 116 -2.02 -13.77 9.47
C ILE A 116 -2.27 -14.28 8.04
N GLN A 117 -1.46 -13.86 7.07
CA GLN A 117 -1.52 -14.40 5.71
C GLN A 117 -1.29 -15.91 5.68
N MET A 118 -0.36 -16.43 6.48
CA MET A 118 -0.10 -17.87 6.57
C MET A 118 -1.33 -18.61 7.11
N LEU A 119 -1.99 -18.09 8.14
CA LEU A 119 -3.23 -18.65 8.67
C LEU A 119 -4.32 -18.70 7.59
N TRP A 120 -4.52 -17.60 6.86
CA TRP A 120 -5.49 -17.55 5.75
C TRP A 120 -5.15 -18.52 4.63
N SER A 121 -3.87 -18.71 4.30
CA SER A 121 -3.45 -19.70 3.30
C SER A 121 -3.72 -21.14 3.75
N GLY A 122 -3.60 -21.42 5.05
CA GLY A 122 -4.00 -22.70 5.62
C GLY A 122 -5.51 -22.94 5.49
N LEU A 123 -6.34 -21.92 5.74
CA LEU A 123 -7.78 -21.99 5.49
C LEU A 123 -8.08 -22.19 4.01
N ASP A 124 -7.42 -21.47 3.11
CA ASP A 124 -7.59 -21.62 1.65
C ASP A 124 -7.36 -23.08 1.21
N SER A 125 -6.35 -23.75 1.77
CA SER A 125 -6.09 -25.16 1.52
C SER A 125 -7.27 -26.06 1.92
N LEU A 126 -7.98 -25.77 3.01
CA LEU A 126 -9.15 -26.54 3.44
C LEU A 126 -10.37 -26.32 2.53
N PHE A 127 -10.54 -25.09 2.05
CA PHE A 127 -11.63 -24.72 1.14
C PHE A 127 -11.36 -25.11 -0.32
N SER A 128 -10.14 -25.57 -0.64
CA SER A 128 -9.77 -26.05 -1.97
C SER A 128 -10.38 -27.41 -2.35
N TRP A 129 -11.08 -28.07 -1.43
CA TRP A 129 -11.71 -29.38 -1.66
C TRP A 129 -13.17 -29.25 -2.12
N GLY A 130 -13.48 -29.78 -3.31
CA GLY A 130 -14.84 -29.84 -3.86
C GLY A 130 -15.32 -28.54 -4.55
N TRP A 131 -16.64 -28.34 -4.59
CA TRP A 131 -17.31 -27.23 -5.29
C TRP A 131 -17.00 -25.83 -4.72
N LEU A 132 -16.61 -25.74 -3.44
CA LEU A 132 -16.17 -24.51 -2.77
C LEU A 132 -14.90 -23.92 -3.41
N SER A 133 -14.05 -24.77 -3.99
CA SER A 133 -12.86 -24.36 -4.73
C SER A 133 -13.21 -23.52 -5.95
N SER A 134 -14.24 -23.90 -6.70
CA SER A 134 -14.71 -23.15 -7.87
C SER A 134 -15.23 -21.77 -7.47
N ILE A 135 -15.98 -21.67 -6.37
CA ILE A 135 -16.48 -20.39 -5.85
C ILE A 135 -15.31 -19.50 -5.40
N ASN A 136 -14.34 -20.05 -4.66
CA ASN A 136 -13.15 -19.32 -4.23
C ASN A 136 -12.36 -18.73 -5.42
N ARG A 137 -12.20 -19.50 -6.49
CA ARG A 137 -11.48 -19.06 -7.70
C ARG A 137 -12.28 -18.03 -8.51
N MET A 138 -13.60 -18.20 -8.62
CA MET A 138 -14.46 -17.22 -9.30
C MET A 138 -14.52 -15.89 -8.55
N LEU A 139 -14.65 -15.90 -7.22
CA LEU A 139 -14.59 -14.69 -6.41
C LEU A 139 -13.21 -14.03 -6.49
N GLY A 140 -12.14 -14.83 -6.55
CA GLY A 140 -10.78 -14.33 -6.73
C GLY A 140 -10.61 -13.62 -8.07
N MET A 141 -11.16 -14.20 -9.15
CA MET A 141 -11.23 -13.59 -10.47
C MET A 141 -11.93 -12.24 -10.42
N THR A 142 -13.16 -12.21 -9.89
CA THR A 142 -13.98 -10.99 -9.81
C THR A 142 -13.27 -9.90 -9.00
N LEU A 143 -12.70 -10.24 -7.85
CA LEU A 143 -12.03 -9.28 -6.99
C LEU A 143 -10.79 -8.67 -7.68
N GLU A 144 -9.98 -9.48 -8.35
CA GLU A 144 -8.77 -8.99 -9.04
C GLU A 144 -9.13 -8.13 -10.26
N VAL A 145 -10.19 -8.50 -11.01
CA VAL A 145 -10.74 -7.71 -12.12
C VAL A 145 -11.26 -6.36 -11.62
N VAL A 146 -12.10 -6.35 -10.58
CA VAL A 146 -12.68 -5.12 -10.01
C VAL A 146 -11.57 -4.20 -9.48
N LYS A 147 -10.61 -4.75 -8.72
CA LYS A 147 -9.48 -4.00 -8.18
C LYS A 147 -8.69 -3.31 -9.31
N ASN A 148 -8.32 -4.06 -10.34
CA ASN A 148 -7.51 -3.52 -11.43
C ASN A 148 -8.30 -2.56 -12.32
N LEU A 149 -9.61 -2.78 -12.50
CA LEU A 149 -10.50 -1.83 -13.17
C LEU A 149 -10.56 -0.50 -12.41
N ILE A 150 -10.70 -0.51 -11.08
CA ILE A 150 -10.70 0.69 -10.24
C ILE A 150 -9.36 1.43 -10.38
N ILE A 151 -8.24 0.71 -10.33
CA ILE A 151 -6.90 1.31 -10.50
C ILE A 151 -6.77 1.99 -11.87
N LEU A 152 -7.15 1.30 -12.95
CA LEU A 152 -7.11 1.87 -14.31
C LEU A 152 -8.01 3.10 -14.43
N THR A 153 -9.21 3.04 -13.85
CA THR A 153 -10.15 4.17 -13.78
C THR A 153 -9.55 5.37 -13.08
N ILE A 154 -8.91 5.18 -11.92
CA ILE A 154 -8.26 6.27 -11.17
C ILE A 154 -7.11 6.85 -11.98
N ILE A 155 -6.25 6.00 -12.56
CA ILE A 155 -5.12 6.44 -13.38
C ILE A 155 -5.61 7.26 -14.56
N LEU A 156 -6.60 6.76 -15.31
CA LEU A 156 -7.14 7.46 -16.47
C LEU A 156 -7.82 8.77 -16.07
N GLY A 157 -8.64 8.77 -15.02
CA GLY A 157 -9.32 9.96 -14.53
C GLY A 157 -8.36 11.07 -14.08
N LEU A 158 -7.24 10.71 -13.48
CA LEU A 158 -6.19 11.66 -13.09
C LEU A 158 -5.37 12.16 -14.28
N ILE A 159 -5.09 11.30 -15.27
CA ILE A 159 -4.26 11.65 -16.43
C ILE A 159 -5.07 12.40 -17.49
N HIS A 160 -6.37 12.17 -17.59
CA HIS A 160 -7.23 12.72 -18.65
C HIS A 160 -7.18 14.26 -18.77
N PRO A 161 -7.28 15.06 -17.69
CA PRO A 161 -7.13 16.52 -17.79
C PRO A 161 -5.76 16.96 -18.31
N ALA A 162 -4.70 16.25 -17.94
CA ALA A 162 -3.35 16.54 -18.43
C ALA A 162 -3.23 16.22 -19.94
N LEU A 163 -3.85 15.14 -20.40
CA LEU A 163 -3.90 14.77 -21.81
C LEU A 163 -4.67 15.80 -22.64
N THR A 164 -5.82 16.29 -22.17
CA THR A 164 -6.60 17.30 -22.90
C THR A 164 -5.86 18.63 -22.99
N LEU A 165 -5.25 19.09 -21.90
CA LEU A 165 -4.41 20.30 -21.90
C LEU A 165 -3.24 20.18 -22.88
N ALA A 166 -2.51 19.07 -22.83
CA ALA A 166 -1.36 18.86 -23.72
C ALA A 166 -1.78 18.66 -25.18
N SER A 167 -2.93 18.05 -25.47
CA SER A 167 -3.46 17.98 -26.83
C SER A 167 -3.78 19.38 -27.39
N GLY A 168 -4.32 20.28 -26.55
CA GLY A 168 -4.57 21.68 -26.91
C GLY A 168 -3.31 22.50 -27.16
N MET A 169 -2.16 22.06 -26.63
CA MET A 169 -0.86 22.70 -26.88
C MET A 169 -0.19 22.26 -28.20
N GLY A 170 -0.81 21.35 -28.97
CA GLY A 170 -0.32 20.94 -30.28
C GLY A 170 0.68 19.78 -30.28
N PHE A 171 0.82 19.05 -29.17
CA PHE A 171 1.66 17.84 -29.13
C PHE A 171 1.03 16.72 -29.97
N TYR A 172 1.55 16.48 -31.17
CA TYR A 172 0.99 15.52 -32.15
C TYR A 172 0.76 14.10 -31.58
N THR A 173 1.69 13.56 -30.80
CA THR A 173 1.56 12.23 -30.19
C THR A 173 0.45 12.16 -29.15
N ILE A 174 0.22 13.25 -28.43
CA ILE A 174 -0.83 13.36 -27.41
C ILE A 174 -2.18 13.59 -28.08
N LEU A 175 -2.22 14.29 -29.21
CA LEU A 175 -3.43 14.45 -30.01
C LEU A 175 -3.98 13.09 -30.49
N LEU A 176 -3.10 12.21 -30.98
CA LEU A 176 -3.49 10.85 -31.38
C LEU A 176 -3.99 10.02 -30.19
N ALA A 177 -3.32 10.13 -29.04
CA ALA A 177 -3.72 9.43 -27.82
C ALA A 177 -5.09 9.92 -27.29
N ALA A 178 -5.31 11.24 -27.27
CA ALA A 178 -6.57 11.85 -26.85
C ALA A 178 -7.72 11.45 -27.78
N ASP A 179 -7.53 11.51 -29.11
CA ASP A 179 -8.54 11.06 -30.08
C ASP A 179 -8.88 9.57 -29.91
N THR A 180 -7.87 8.72 -29.63
CA THR A 180 -8.11 7.30 -29.34
C THR A 180 -8.83 7.08 -28.02
N LEU A 181 -8.68 7.95 -27.02
CA LEU A 181 -9.42 7.86 -25.77
C LEU A 181 -10.86 8.34 -25.92
N ASP A 182 -11.08 9.44 -26.65
CA ASP A 182 -12.42 10.00 -26.87
C ASP A 182 -13.33 9.04 -27.65
N LYS A 183 -12.76 8.25 -28.57
CA LYS A 183 -13.48 7.22 -29.33
C LYS A 183 -13.63 5.89 -28.59
N SER A 184 -13.04 5.76 -27.39
CA SER A 184 -13.01 4.51 -26.64
C SER A 184 -14.26 4.34 -25.78
N ILE A 185 -14.90 3.19 -25.90
CA ILE A 185 -16.08 2.84 -25.11
C ILE A 185 -15.67 2.61 -23.66
N THR A 186 -14.57 1.86 -23.45
CA THR A 186 -14.04 1.56 -22.12
C THR A 186 -13.57 2.81 -21.38
N ALA A 187 -12.94 3.75 -22.09
CA ALA A 187 -12.48 5.01 -21.50
C ALA A 187 -13.67 5.85 -21.00
N SER A 188 -14.76 5.94 -21.77
CA SER A 188 -15.96 6.67 -21.37
C SER A 188 -16.55 6.13 -20.05
N TYR A 189 -16.71 4.81 -19.94
CA TYR A 189 -17.18 4.19 -18.69
C TYR A 189 -16.21 4.38 -17.52
N MET A 190 -14.89 4.31 -17.76
CA MET A 190 -13.89 4.58 -16.74
C MET A 190 -13.98 6.02 -16.24
N LEU A 191 -14.07 7.02 -17.13
CA LEU A 191 -14.19 8.43 -16.73
C LEU A 191 -15.49 8.71 -15.97
N GLN A 192 -16.61 8.10 -16.38
CA GLN A 192 -17.87 8.19 -15.63
C GLN A 192 -17.72 7.58 -14.23
N THR A 193 -17.12 6.39 -14.13
CA THR A 193 -16.87 5.71 -12.85
C THR A 193 -15.94 6.54 -11.97
N TYR A 194 -14.91 7.16 -12.54
CA TYR A 194 -14.02 8.08 -11.83
C TYR A 194 -14.77 9.28 -11.24
N SER A 195 -15.67 9.88 -12.01
CA SER A 195 -16.53 10.98 -11.51
C SER A 195 -17.38 10.51 -10.32
N MET A 196 -18.02 9.35 -10.43
CA MET A 196 -18.82 8.78 -9.33
C MET A 196 -17.97 8.51 -8.08
N LEU A 197 -16.77 7.95 -8.25
CA LEU A 197 -15.83 7.69 -7.15
C LEU A 197 -15.37 8.99 -6.48
N LYS A 198 -15.13 10.04 -7.26
CA LYS A 198 -14.75 11.37 -6.77
C LYS A 198 -15.87 11.99 -5.94
N ASP A 199 -17.11 11.91 -6.42
CA ASP A 199 -18.29 12.39 -5.70
C ASP A 199 -18.49 11.65 -4.38
N LEU A 200 -18.33 10.32 -4.39
CA LEU A 200 -18.42 9.48 -3.19
C LEU A 200 -17.32 9.81 -2.16
N ALA A 201 -16.12 10.12 -2.62
CA ALA A 201 -15.00 10.52 -1.77
C ALA A 201 -15.15 11.94 -1.19
N GLY A 202 -16.20 12.68 -1.56
CA GLY A 202 -16.42 14.06 -1.10
C GLY A 202 -15.44 15.07 -1.68
N ILE A 203 -14.70 14.70 -2.73
CA ILE A 203 -13.72 15.57 -3.38
C ILE A 203 -14.47 16.48 -4.35
N LYS A 204 -14.91 17.65 -3.87
CA LYS A 204 -15.52 18.67 -4.71
C LYS A 204 -14.44 19.42 -5.51
N THR A 205 -14.71 19.64 -6.80
CA THR A 205 -14.01 20.65 -7.63
C THR A 205 -14.80 21.94 -7.61
#